data_AF-A0A7S1GB64-F1
#
_entry.id   AF-A0A7S1GB64-F1
#
_cell.length_a   1.000
_cell.length_b   1.000
_cell.length_c   1.000
_cell.angle_alpha   90.00
_cell.angle_beta   90.00
_cell.angle_gamma   90.00
#
_symmetry.space_group_name_H-M   'P 1'
#
loop_
_entity.id
_entity.type
_entity.pdbx_description
1 polymer ?
#
loop_
_entity_poly.entity_id
_entity_poly.type
_entity_poly.pdbx_seq_one_letter_code
_entity_poly.pdbx_strand_id
1 'polypeptide(L)'
;YIKPAISSVSASPQPINAVGTQPGGTTIIIDGTNFGPRDAVANVVTGAYGSYTFSACEVPAGFEHTRIQCEPDTGGGAGTGHQITVTVGGQVSDPAGTTLDYAKPVISSLVPISIPSL
;
A
#
# COMPACT_ATOMS: atom_id res chain seq x y z
N TYR A 1 22.68 1.76 -13.80
CA TYR A 1 21.46 1.25 -13.14
C TYR A 1 20.35 2.23 -13.45
N ILE A 2 19.24 1.75 -14.03
CA ILE A 2 18.14 2.59 -14.53
C ILE A 2 17.12 2.78 -13.42
N LYS A 3 16.55 3.98 -13.31
CA LYS A 3 15.54 4.30 -12.30
C LYS A 3 14.27 3.44 -12.45
N PRO A 4 13.68 2.96 -11.35
CA PRO A 4 12.37 2.30 -11.40
C PRO A 4 11.31 3.31 -11.88
N ALA A 5 10.34 2.83 -12.65
CA ALA A 5 9.23 3.65 -13.13
C ALA A 5 7.92 2.92 -12.91
N ILE A 6 6.94 3.63 -12.34
CA ILE A 6 5.60 3.13 -12.08
C ILE A 6 4.72 3.44 -13.29
N SER A 7 4.07 2.41 -13.84
CA SER A 7 3.10 2.54 -14.93
C SER A 7 1.67 2.58 -14.39
N SER A 8 1.35 1.75 -13.39
CA SER A 8 0.03 1.75 -12.76
C SER A 8 0.07 1.22 -11.35
N VAL A 9 -0.86 1.69 -10.52
CA VAL A 9 -1.13 1.14 -9.21
C VAL A 9 -2.60 0.77 -9.12
N SER A 10 -2.87 -0.45 -8.65
CA SER A 10 -4.21 -0.95 -8.38
C SER A 10 -4.26 -1.68 -7.05
N ALA A 11 -5.47 -1.97 -6.57
CA ALA A 11 -5.70 -2.76 -5.38
C ALA A 11 -6.78 -3.81 -5.68
N SER A 12 -6.75 -4.93 -4.95
CA SER A 12 -7.74 -6.01 -5.04
C SER A 12 -7.94 -6.64 -3.66
N PRO A 13 -9.18 -6.97 -3.26
CA PRO A 13 -10.44 -6.86 -4.01
C PRO A 13 -11.05 -5.45 -4.01
N GLN A 14 -10.52 -4.54 -3.20
CA GLN A 14 -11.01 -3.17 -3.06
C GLN A 14 -10.33 -2.24 -4.07
N PRO A 15 -10.99 -1.15 -4.51
CA PRO A 15 -10.35 -0.19 -5.40
C PRO A 15 -9.28 0.61 -4.65
N ILE A 16 -8.30 1.14 -5.39
CA ILE A 16 -7.13 1.85 -4.83
C ILE A 16 -7.51 3.13 -4.06
N ASN A 17 -8.70 3.68 -4.31
CA ASN A 17 -9.26 4.85 -3.62
C ASN A 17 -10.19 4.48 -2.45
N ALA A 18 -10.21 3.22 -2.01
CA ALA A 18 -10.95 2.78 -0.82
C ALA A 18 -10.31 1.52 -0.22
N VAL A 19 -9.00 1.56 0.02
CA VAL A 19 -8.24 0.45 0.60
C VAL A 19 -8.61 0.27 2.08
N GLY A 20 -8.96 -0.94 2.47
CA GLY A 20 -9.23 -1.30 3.85
C GLY A 20 -7.94 -1.46 4.65
N THR A 21 -8.03 -1.24 5.96
CA THR A 21 -6.91 -1.38 6.91
C THR A 21 -6.85 -2.77 7.56
N GLN A 22 -7.69 -3.71 7.12
CA GLN A 22 -7.71 -5.06 7.67
C GLN A 22 -6.48 -5.87 7.23
N PRO A 23 -5.76 -6.52 8.16
CA PRO A 23 -4.66 -7.42 7.83
C PRO A 23 -5.10 -8.49 6.82
N GLY A 24 -4.29 -8.73 5.78
CA GLY A 24 -4.54 -9.77 4.76
C GLY A 24 -5.78 -9.54 3.90
N GLY A 25 -6.37 -8.33 3.92
CA GLY A 25 -7.62 -8.04 3.22
C GLY A 25 -7.46 -7.42 1.84
N THR A 26 -6.30 -6.83 1.52
CA THR A 26 -6.06 -6.14 0.24
C THR A 26 -4.63 -6.34 -0.25
N THR A 27 -4.48 -6.68 -1.53
CA THR A 27 -3.20 -6.68 -2.22
C THR A 27 -3.12 -5.45 -3.12
N ILE A 28 -2.06 -4.68 -2.94
CA ILE A 28 -1.70 -3.55 -3.80
C ILE A 28 -0.77 -4.06 -4.88
N ILE A 29 -1.13 -3.82 -6.14
CA ILE A 29 -0.38 -4.25 -7.31
C ILE A 29 0.20 -3.02 -7.97
N ILE A 30 1.53 -2.96 -8.03
CA ILE A 30 2.28 -1.89 -8.67
C ILE A 30 2.93 -2.48 -9.92
N ASP A 31 2.51 -2.01 -11.08
CA ASP A 31 3.08 -2.37 -12.38
C ASP A 31 4.02 -1.28 -12.87
N GLY A 32 5.10 -1.67 -13.54
CA GLY A 32 6.12 -0.74 -13.97
C GLY A 32 7.29 -1.41 -14.65
N THR A 33 8.46 -0.78 -14.53
CA THR A 33 9.71 -1.25 -15.12
C THR A 33 10.89 -1.03 -14.19
N ASN A 34 11.96 -1.80 -14.40
CA ASN A 34 13.21 -1.74 -13.64
C ASN A 34 13.03 -2.01 -12.14
N PHE A 35 12.04 -2.81 -11.75
CA PHE A 35 11.82 -3.18 -10.33
C PHE A 35 12.84 -4.18 -9.77
N GLY A 36 13.75 -4.67 -10.61
CA GLY A 36 14.79 -5.60 -10.17
C GLY A 36 14.28 -7.03 -9.89
N PRO A 37 15.16 -7.88 -9.36
CA PRO A 37 14.84 -9.25 -8.96
C PRO A 37 14.06 -9.29 -7.64
N ARG A 38 13.62 -10.49 -7.25
CA ARG A 38 12.66 -10.73 -6.16
C ARG A 38 12.91 -10.03 -4.83
N ASP A 39 14.18 -9.90 -4.44
CA ASP A 39 14.58 -9.39 -3.12
C ASP A 39 15.08 -7.93 -3.13
N ALA A 40 14.94 -7.21 -4.24
CA ALA A 40 15.58 -5.89 -4.42
C ALA A 40 14.70 -4.69 -4.02
N VAL A 41 13.47 -4.91 -3.53
CA VAL A 41 12.43 -3.88 -3.52
C VAL A 41 12.08 -3.44 -2.09
N ALA A 42 12.19 -2.13 -1.85
CA ALA A 42 11.57 -1.46 -0.70
C ALA A 42 10.58 -0.41 -1.22
N ASN A 43 9.33 -0.43 -0.79
CA ASN A 43 8.33 0.54 -1.26
C ASN A 43 8.01 1.55 -0.18
N VAL A 44 7.96 2.82 -0.58
CA VAL A 44 7.69 3.95 0.29
C VAL A 44 6.42 4.63 -0.20
N VAL A 45 5.42 4.68 0.66
CA VAL A 45 4.17 5.37 0.42
C VAL A 45 4.21 6.65 1.24
N THR A 46 3.99 7.77 0.59
CA THR A 46 4.00 9.07 1.24
C THR A 46 2.61 9.66 1.21
N GLY A 47 2.02 9.76 2.38
CA GLY A 47 0.71 10.33 2.62
C GLY A 47 0.71 11.77 3.08
N ALA A 48 -0.48 12.36 3.11
CA ALA A 48 -0.73 13.64 3.78
C ALA A 48 -0.34 13.63 5.27
N TYR A 49 -0.28 12.44 5.89
CA TYR A 49 0.04 12.23 7.30
C TYR A 49 1.45 11.69 7.54
N GLY A 50 2.31 11.70 6.53
CA GLY A 50 3.70 11.26 6.60
C GLY A 50 4.00 10.07 5.69
N SER A 51 5.26 9.64 5.70
CA SER A 51 5.73 8.48 4.94
C SER A 51 5.57 7.20 5.76
N TYR A 52 5.00 6.18 5.15
CA TYR A 52 4.92 4.83 5.68
C TYR A 52 5.40 3.84 4.62
N THR A 53 5.96 2.72 5.06
CA THR A 53 6.41 1.65 4.18
C THR A 53 5.41 0.52 4.22
N PHE A 54 5.14 -0.09 3.08
CA PHE A 54 4.45 -1.38 3.06
C PHE A 54 5.41 -2.45 3.59
N SER A 55 4.99 -3.13 4.65
CA SER A 55 5.84 -4.07 5.39
C SER A 55 6.02 -5.42 4.68
N ALA A 56 5.09 -5.79 3.79
CA ALA A 56 5.12 -7.04 3.04
C ALA A 56 5.01 -6.77 1.53
N CYS A 57 6.14 -6.49 0.88
CA CYS A 57 6.22 -6.34 -0.56
C CYS A 57 7.10 -7.41 -1.18
N GLU A 58 6.64 -8.02 -2.25
CA GLU A 58 7.41 -8.96 -3.06
C GLU A 58 7.20 -8.74 -4.55
N VAL A 59 8.15 -9.20 -5.35
CA VAL A 59 7.96 -9.34 -6.80
C VAL A 59 7.51 -10.78 -7.06
N PRO A 60 6.30 -11.00 -7.58
CA PRO A 60 5.82 -12.35 -7.84
C PRO A 60 6.65 -13.03 -8.94
N ALA A 61 6.81 -14.35 -8.84
CA ALA A 61 7.57 -15.13 -9.81
C ALA A 61 7.01 -14.97 -11.24
N GLY A 62 7.90 -14.75 -12.22
CA GLY A 62 7.52 -14.51 -13.61
C GLY A 62 7.13 -13.06 -13.93
N PHE A 63 7.18 -12.15 -12.95
CA PHE A 63 7.02 -10.71 -13.15
C PHE A 63 8.23 -9.91 -12.68
N GLU A 64 9.40 -10.54 -12.72
CA GLU A 64 10.67 -9.88 -12.41
C GLU A 64 10.77 -8.58 -13.19
N HIS A 65 11.28 -7.53 -12.54
CA HIS A 65 11.44 -6.19 -13.09
C HIS A 65 10.15 -5.42 -13.46
N THR A 66 8.96 -6.04 -13.41
CA THR A 66 7.74 -5.47 -14.00
C THR A 66 6.56 -5.34 -13.06
N ARG A 67 6.47 -6.15 -12.00
CA ARG A 67 5.39 -6.07 -11.01
C ARG A 67 5.89 -6.22 -9.58
N ILE A 68 5.26 -5.48 -8.69
CA ILE A 68 5.40 -5.61 -7.25
C ILE A 68 4.01 -5.82 -6.66
N GLN A 69 3.90 -6.72 -5.68
CA GLN A 69 2.72 -6.92 -4.87
C GLN A 69 3.05 -6.56 -3.43
N CYS A 70 2.20 -5.74 -2.81
CA CYS A 70 2.37 -5.28 -1.45
C CYS A 70 1.09 -5.47 -0.64
N GLU A 71 1.23 -5.74 0.64
CA GLU A 71 0.13 -5.67 1.59
C GLU A 71 0.22 -4.36 2.41
N PRO A 72 -0.88 -3.58 2.49
CA PRO A 72 -0.92 -2.40 3.33
C PRO A 72 -0.80 -2.76 4.80
N ASP A 73 -0.03 -1.98 5.56
CA ASP A 73 0.10 -2.19 6.99
C ASP A 73 -1.19 -1.80 7.72
N THR A 74 -1.47 -2.53 8.80
CA THR A 74 -2.71 -2.55 9.57
C THR A 74 -2.89 -1.33 10.49
N GLY A 75 -1.82 -0.56 10.71
CA GLY A 75 -1.80 0.53 11.70
C GLY A 75 -1.65 1.95 11.15
N GLY A 76 -1.32 2.13 9.87
CA GLY A 76 -0.86 3.43 9.35
C GLY A 76 -1.84 4.19 8.45
N GLY A 77 -2.95 3.55 8.09
CA GLY A 77 -3.72 3.98 6.93
C GLY A 77 -4.97 4.79 7.22
N ALA A 78 -4.84 6.10 7.40
CA ALA A 78 -6.00 7.00 7.41
C ALA A 78 -5.85 8.10 6.36
N GLY A 79 -6.97 8.53 5.79
CA GLY A 79 -7.04 9.66 4.87
C GLY A 79 -6.81 9.33 3.39
N THR A 80 -6.64 10.38 2.60
CA THR A 80 -6.66 10.36 1.13
C THR A 80 -5.43 11.06 0.54
N GLY A 81 -5.11 10.77 -0.71
CA GLY A 81 -4.03 11.42 -1.45
C GLY A 81 -2.65 10.83 -1.15
N HIS A 82 -2.57 9.54 -0.82
CA HIS A 82 -1.30 8.88 -0.55
C HIS A 82 -0.55 8.61 -1.85
N GLN A 83 0.60 9.27 -2.02
CA GLN A 83 1.45 9.16 -3.18
C GLN A 83 2.36 7.94 -3.04
N ILE A 84 2.44 7.11 -4.08
CA ILE A 84 3.21 5.86 -4.04
C ILE A 84 4.52 6.04 -4.79
N THR A 85 5.63 5.65 -4.16
CA THR A 85 6.96 5.59 -4.77
C THR A 85 7.59 4.23 -4.54
N VAL A 86 8.41 3.79 -5.48
CA VAL A 86 9.11 2.51 -5.42
C VAL A 86 10.60 2.80 -5.27
N THR A 87 11.25 2.17 -4.29
CA THR A 87 12.70 2.26 -4.10
C THR A 87 13.36 0.93 -4.39
N VAL A 88 14.28 0.89 -5.36
CA VAL A 88 15.01 -0.33 -5.74
C VAL A 88 16.49 -0.02 -5.80
N GLY A 89 17.31 -0.76 -5.04
CA GLY A 89 18.77 -0.57 -5.02
C GLY A 89 19.22 0.86 -4.71
N GLY A 90 18.46 1.60 -3.89
CA GLY A 90 18.73 3.00 -3.54
C GLY A 90 18.22 4.04 -4.54
N GLN A 91 17.54 3.63 -5.62
CA GLN A 91 16.90 4.54 -6.57
C GLN A 91 15.41 4.63 -6.31
N VAL A 92 14.91 5.86 -6.18
CA VAL A 92 13.49 6.15 -5.97
C VAL A 92 12.84 6.47 -7.31
N SER A 93 11.65 5.93 -7.56
CA SER A 93 10.86 6.24 -8.76
C SER A 93 10.26 7.66 -8.68
N ASP A 94 9.85 8.17 -9.84
CA ASP A 94 8.85 9.25 -9.84
C ASP A 94 7.55 8.73 -9.17
N PRO A 95 6.77 9.62 -8.55
CA PRO A 95 5.53 9.20 -7.92
C PRO A 95 4.52 8.66 -8.93
N ALA A 96 3.74 7.68 -8.48
CA ALA A 96 2.62 7.17 -9.25
C ALA A 96 1.64 8.30 -9.58
N GLY A 97 1.07 8.28 -10.79
CA GLY A 97 0.01 9.21 -11.18
C GLY A 97 -1.32 8.97 -10.44
N THR A 98 -1.46 7.82 -9.78
CA THR A 98 -2.62 7.45 -8.96
C THR A 98 -2.25 7.54 -7.49
N THR A 99 -3.14 8.11 -6.69
CA THR A 99 -3.03 8.11 -5.23
C THR A 99 -3.81 6.96 -4.62
N LEU A 100 -3.35 6.50 -3.46
CA LEU A 100 -4.07 5.57 -2.61
C LEU A 100 -4.91 6.35 -1.60
N ASP A 101 -6.13 5.88 -1.37
CA ASP A 101 -7.00 6.40 -0.32
C ASP A 101 -7.48 5.25 0.58
N TYR A 102 -7.54 5.50 1.88
CA TYR A 102 -8.11 4.54 2.81
C TYR A 102 -9.62 4.70 2.92
N ALA A 103 -10.32 3.57 3.05
CA ALA A 103 -11.75 3.54 3.28
C ALA A 103 -12.10 4.27 4.60
N LYS A 104 -13.22 5.00 4.61
CA LYS A 104 -13.72 5.67 5.82
C LYS A 104 -14.07 4.62 6.89
N PRO A 105 -13.74 4.87 8.16
CA PRO A 105 -14.11 3.95 9.24
C PRO A 105 -15.63 3.89 9.41
N VAL A 106 -16.15 2.70 9.71
CA VAL A 106 -17.58 2.46 9.99
C VAL A 106 -17.70 1.91 11.41
N ILE A 107 -18.55 2.53 12.23
CA ILE A 107 -18.87 2.03 13.57
C ILE A 107 -19.93 0.93 13.41
N SER A 108 -19.57 -0.32 13.71
CA SER A 108 -20.46 -1.48 13.53
C SER A 108 -21.28 -1.82 14.78
N SER A 109 -20.82 -1.48 15.98
CA SER A 109 -21.59 -1.69 17.21
C SER A 109 -21.13 -0.78 18.34
N LEU A 110 -22.08 -0.42 19.20
CA LEU A 110 -21.83 0.18 20.50
C LEU A 110 -22.43 -0.77 21.54
N VAL A 111 -21.59 -1.37 22.39
CA VAL A 111 -22.06 -2.20 23.50
C VAL A 111 -22.16 -1.33 24.75
N PRO A 112 -23.36 -1.14 25.33
CA PRO A 112 -23.51 -0.46 26.60
C PRO A 112 -22.90 -1.31 27.72
N ILE A 113 -22.05 -0.69 28.54
CA ILE A 113 -21.55 -1.30 29.77
C ILE A 113 -22.70 -1.32 30.78
N SER A 114 -23.24 -2.49 31.07
CA SER A 114 -24.17 -2.68 32.19
C SER A 114 -23.36 -2.62 33.49
N ILE A 115 -23.37 -1.47 34.17
CA ILE A 115 -22.90 -1.38 35.55
C ILE A 115 -23.82 -2.23 36.45
N PRO A 116 -23.29 -3.17 37.25
CA PRO A 116 -24.12 -3.89 38.20
C PRO A 116 -24.62 -2.92 39.27
N SER A 117 -25.93 -2.89 39.49
CA SER A 117 -26.57 -2.17 40.58
C SER A 117 -26.09 -2.72 41.93
N LEU A 118 -25.69 -1.84 42.86
CA LEU A 118 -25.33 -2.14 44.24
C LEU A 118 -26.54 -2.61 45.06
#